data_AF-A0A1H3N384-F1
#
_entry.id   AF-A0A1H3N384-F1
#
_cell.length_a   1.000
_cell.length_b   1.000
_cell.length_c   1.000
_cell.angle_alpha   90.00
_cell.angle_beta   90.00
_cell.angle_gamma   90.00
#
_symmetry.space_group_name_H-M   'P 1'
#
loop_
_entity.id
_entity.type
_entity.pdbx_description
1 polymer ?
#
loop_
_entity_poly.entity_id
_entity_poly.type
_entity_poly.pdbx_seq_one_letter_code
_entity_poly.pdbx_strand_id
1 'polypeptide(L)' 'MCAALAPEWFELTGETATARAAEVDEDEILLDAADSCPAMAIAVANAAGEEIGPRP' A
#
# COMPACT_ATOMS: atom_id res chain seq x y z
N MET A 1 -8.84 -3.28 -8.47
CA MET A 1 -7.88 -3.83 -7.48
C MET A 1 -7.09 -2.66 -6.93
N CYS A 2 -7.06 -2.46 -5.61
CA CYS A 2 -6.51 -1.24 -4.98
C CYS A 2 -5.02 -1.01 -5.26
N ALA A 3 -4.19 -2.05 -5.38
CA ALA A 3 -2.79 -1.95 -5.78
C ALA A 3 -2.56 -1.23 -7.13
N ALA A 4 -3.57 -1.21 -8.01
CA ALA A 4 -3.50 -0.49 -9.28
C ALA A 4 -3.65 1.04 -9.13
N LEU A 5 -3.99 1.55 -7.94
CA LEU A 5 -3.97 2.98 -7.63
C LEU A 5 -2.54 3.50 -7.44
N ALA A 6 -1.62 2.63 -7.01
CA ALA A 6 -0.21 2.92 -6.76
C ALA A 6 0.72 2.01 -7.61
N PRO A 7 0.61 2.02 -8.95
CA PRO A 7 1.33 1.08 -9.83
C PRO A 7 2.84 1.32 -9.87
N GLU A 8 3.34 2.44 -9.36
CA GLU A 8 4.76 2.70 -9.11
C GLU A 8 5.30 1.86 -7.95
N TRP A 9 4.47 1.54 -6.95
CA TRP A 9 4.87 0.84 -5.72
C TRP A 9 4.49 -0.62 -5.68
N PHE A 10 3.49 -1.03 -6.46
CA PHE A 10 3.06 -2.43 -6.52
C PHE A 10 3.25 -3.02 -7.92
N GLU A 11 3.72 -4.25 -7.96
CA GLU A 11 3.74 -5.09 -9.15
C GLU A 11 2.70 -6.19 -9.04
N LEU A 12 1.83 -6.30 -10.04
CA LEU A 12 0.87 -7.39 -10.13
C LEU A 12 1.54 -8.62 -10.71
N THR A 13 1.65 -9.69 -9.92
CA THR A 13 2.18 -10.99 -10.34
C THR A 13 1.08 -12.03 -10.29
N GLY A 14 0.37 -12.21 -11.41
CA GLY A 14 -0.76 -13.12 -11.47
C GLY A 14 -1.96 -12.63 -10.66
N GLU A 15 -2.33 -13.37 -9.62
CA GLU A 15 -3.52 -13.09 -8.78
C GLU A 15 -3.21 -12.16 -7.60
N THR A 16 -1.93 -11.94 -7.27
CA THR A 16 -1.50 -11.12 -6.13
C THR A 16 -0.62 -9.96 -6.57
N ALA A 17 -0.63 -8.89 -5.78
CA ALA A 17 0.31 -7.80 -5.92
C ALA A 17 1.48 -7.97 -4.93
N THR A 18 2.67 -7.55 -5.32
CA THR A 18 3.87 -7.51 -4.46
C THR A 18 4.39 -6.08 -4.42
N ALA A 19 4.81 -5.61 -3.25
CA ALA A 19 5.46 -4.32 -3.11
C ALA A 19 6.83 -4.34 -3.80
N ARG A 20 7.14 -3.33 -4.61
CA ARG A 20 8.44 -3.19 -5.29
C ARG A 20 9.56 -2.76 -4.35
N ALA A 21 9.20 -2.06 -3.28
CA ALA A 21 10.11 -1.59 -2.25
C ALA A 21 9.49 -1.82 -0.87
N ALA A 22 10.33 -2.09 0.12
CA ALA A 22 9.90 -2.24 1.51
C ALA A 22 9.79 -0.89 2.24
N GLU A 23 10.53 0.11 1.76
CA GLU A 23 10.60 1.45 2.33
C GLU A 23 10.55 2.45 1.17
N VAL A 24 9.85 3.55 1.40
CA VAL A 24 9.54 4.58 0.40
C VAL A 24 9.47 5.93 1.11
N ASP A 25 9.65 7.01 0.36
CA ASP A 25 9.33 8.36 0.87
C ASP A 25 7.80 8.50 1.03
N GLU A 26 7.38 9.51 1.80
CA GLU A 26 5.96 9.78 2.05
C GLU A 26 5.20 9.96 0.73
N ASP A 27 4.13 9.18 0.56
CA ASP A 27 3.28 9.20 -0.63
C ASP A 27 1.81 8.99 -0.25
N GLU A 28 0.99 10.01 -0.50
CA GLU A 28 -0.46 9.96 -0.25
C GLU A 28 -1.16 8.92 -1.13
N ILE A 29 -0.64 8.61 -2.32
CA ILE A 29 -1.25 7.60 -3.21
C ILE A 29 -1.16 6.20 -2.57
N LEU A 30 -0.11 5.92 -1.78
CA LEU A 30 -0.01 4.68 -1.01
C LEU A 30 -1.06 4.58 0.09
N LEU A 31 -1.32 5.68 0.78
CA LEU A 31 -2.36 5.75 1.82
C LEU A 31 -3.75 5.59 1.20
N ASP A 32 -4.02 6.26 0.08
CA ASP A 32 -5.28 6.13 -0.64
C ASP A 32 -5.48 4.71 -1.21
N ALA A 33 -4.40 4.06 -1.64
CA ALA A 33 -4.43 2.65 -2.05
C ALA A 33 -4.76 1.73 -0.87
N ALA A 34 -4.15 1.96 0.31
CA ALA A 34 -4.44 1.21 1.53
C ALA A 34 -5.91 1.37 1.96
N ASP A 35 -6.41 2.60 2.00
CA ASP A 35 -7.79 2.92 2.38
C ASP A 35 -8.83 2.28 1.44
N SER A 36 -8.46 2.12 0.17
CA SER A 36 -9.33 1.51 -0.86
C SER A 36 -9.30 -0.03 -0.84
N CYS A 37 -8.41 -0.66 -0.08
CA CYS A 37 -8.26 -2.10 -0.07
C CYS A 37 -9.24 -2.80 0.89
N PRO A 38 -9.94 -3.86 0.44
CA PRO A 38 -10.69 -4.70 1.35
C PRO A 38 -9.77 -5.49 2.29
N ALA A 39 -10.26 -5.78 3.50
CA ALA A 39 -9.63 -6.70 4.46
C ALA A 39 -8.14 -6.40 4.77
N MET A 40 -7.74 -5.12 4.78
CA MET A 40 -6.36 -4.69 5.09
C MET A 40 -5.31 -5.33 4.16
N ALA A 41 -5.64 -5.50 2.87
CA ALA A 41 -4.72 -6.12 1.90
C ALA A 41 -3.44 -5.31 1.66
N ILE A 42 -3.47 -4.00 1.94
CA ILE A 42 -2.30 -3.13 1.98
C ILE A 42 -2.28 -2.46 3.36
N ALA A 43 -1.15 -2.56 4.06
CA ALA A 43 -0.88 -1.87 5.30
C ALA A 43 0.35 -0.97 5.10
N VAL A 44 0.28 0.26 5.60
CA VAL A 44 1.37 1.24 5.54
C VAL A 44 1.76 1.57 6.96
N ALA A 45 3.05 1.45 7.28
CA ALA A 45 3.59 1.80 8.58
C ALA A 45 4.61 2.93 8.45
N ASN A 46 4.69 3.78 9.46
CA ASN A 46 5.74 4.79 9.56
C ASN A 46 7.09 4.15 9.95
N ALA A 47 8.15 4.96 9.98
CA ALA A 47 9.49 4.49 10.36
C ALA A 47 9.61 3.96 11.81
N ALA A 48 8.66 4.30 12.68
CA ALA A 48 8.57 3.75 14.04
C ALA A 48 7.83 2.39 14.08
N GLY A 49 7.31 1.91 12.94
CA GLY A 49 6.55 0.68 12.82
C GLY A 49 5.07 0.82 13.20
N GLU A 50 4.57 2.04 13.36
CA GLU A 50 3.16 2.29 13.65
C GLU A 50 2.37 2.29 12.33
N GLU A 51 1.30 1.50 12.28
CA GLU A 51 0.39 1.48 11.12
C GLU A 51 -0.34 2.83 11.00
N ILE A 52 -0.22 3.45 9.83
CA ILE A 52 -0.84 4.74 9.48
C ILE A 52 -1.89 4.61 8.36
N GLY A 53 -2.04 3.43 7.77
CA GLY A 53 -3.06 3.10 6.78
C GLY A 53 -3.37 1.59 6.78
N PRO A 54 -4.64 1.18 6.59
CA PRO A 54 -5.79 2.01 6.21
C PRO A 54 -6.31 2.90 7.36
N ARG A 55 -6.72 4.11 7.00
CA ARG A 55 -7.26 5.13 7.93
C ARG A 55 -8.76 4.84 8.21
N PRO A 56 -9.24 5.10 9.45
CA PRO A 56 -10.64 4.88 9.81
C PRO A 56 -11.62 5.84 9.13
#